data_AF-A0AAW6Q373-F1
#
_entry.id   AF-A0AAW6Q373-F1
#
_cell.length_a   1.000
_cell.length_b   1.000
_cell.length_c   1.000
_cell.angle_alpha   90.00
_cell.angle_beta   90.00
_cell.angle_gamma   90.00
#
_symmetry.space_group_name_H-M   'P 1'
#
loop_
_entity.id
_entity.type
_entity.pdbx_description
1 polymer ?
#
loop_
_entity_poly.entity_id
_entity_poly.type
_entity_poly.pdbx_seq_one_letter_code
_entity_poly.pdbx_strand_id
1 'polypeptide(L)'
;MNENIENMVAELKREFPDNWGDGENGLNLIIKDQEEFVFSEESAFSERILYYIEIQYKGDGTQIDISDYSDYSTFDIRESLWIDAENLEVIGKVISIVAKHLKNIDFYKHYRVG
;
A
#
# COMPACT_ATOMS: atom_id res chain seq x y z
N MET A 1 8.73 -9.97 -10.49
CA MET A 1 7.59 -9.36 -11.19
C MET A 1 6.65 -8.86 -10.12
N ASN A 2 6.13 -7.65 -10.26
CA ASN A 2 5.36 -6.97 -9.24
C ASN A 2 3.88 -6.90 -9.64
N GLU A 3 3.37 -7.98 -10.22
CA GLU A 3 2.06 -8.00 -10.89
C GLU A 3 0.91 -7.71 -9.93
N ASN A 4 1.02 -8.10 -8.66
CA ASN A 4 -0.05 -7.84 -7.70
C ASN A 4 -0.10 -6.35 -7.35
N ILE A 5 1.06 -5.71 -7.13
CA ILE A 5 1.13 -4.27 -6.90
C ILE A 5 0.76 -3.47 -8.16
N GLU A 6 1.20 -3.91 -9.34
CA GLU A 6 0.82 -3.30 -10.62
C GLU A 6 -0.70 -3.35 -10.84
N ASN A 7 -1.33 -4.50 -10.62
CA ASN A 7 -2.78 -4.67 -10.75
C ASN A 7 -3.55 -3.87 -9.70
N MET A 8 -3.04 -3.79 -8.47
CA MET A 8 -3.61 -2.97 -7.41
C MET A 8 -3.63 -1.49 -7.80
N VAL A 9 -2.48 -0.96 -8.25
CA VAL A 9 -2.34 0.44 -8.69
C VAL A 9 -3.23 0.71 -9.90
N ALA A 10 -3.31 -0.21 -10.86
CA ALA A 10 -4.17 -0.06 -12.03
C ALA A 10 -5.67 -0.04 -11.65
N GLU A 11 -6.10 -0.89 -10.73
CA GLU A 11 -7.50 -0.89 -10.22
C GLU A 11 -7.81 0.40 -9.46
N LEU A 12 -6.95 0.80 -8.52
CA LEU A 12 -7.13 2.04 -7.77
C LEU A 12 -7.18 3.27 -8.68
N LYS A 13 -6.30 3.35 -9.69
CA LYS A 13 -6.31 4.45 -10.66
C LYS A 13 -7.58 4.49 -11.52
N ARG A 14 -8.19 3.34 -11.78
CA ARG A 14 -9.46 3.26 -12.51
C ARG A 14 -10.64 3.68 -11.64
N GLU A 15 -10.67 3.27 -10.37
CA GLU A 15 -11.76 3.59 -9.44
C GLU A 15 -11.68 5.04 -8.92
N PHE A 16 -10.48 5.60 -8.78
CA PHE A 16 -10.20 6.95 -8.27
C PHE A 16 -9.30 7.75 -9.22
N PRO A 17 -9.75 8.07 -10.45
CA PRO A 17 -8.91 8.73 -11.45
C PRO A 17 -8.66 10.22 -11.17
N ASP A 18 -9.55 10.86 -10.42
CA ASP A 18 -9.52 12.30 -10.17
C ASP A 18 -8.31 12.66 -9.31
N ASN A 19 -7.43 13.51 -9.85
CA ASN A 19 -6.18 13.95 -9.21
C ASN A 19 -5.29 12.79 -8.72
N TRP A 20 -5.22 11.69 -9.49
CA TRP A 20 -4.36 10.56 -9.17
C TRP A 20 -2.90 10.97 -8.98
N GLY A 21 -2.30 10.55 -7.86
CA GLY A 21 -0.93 10.89 -7.47
C GLY A 21 -0.79 12.22 -6.74
N ASP A 22 -1.89 12.91 -6.46
CA ASP A 22 -1.93 14.13 -5.65
C ASP A 22 -2.72 13.86 -4.36
N GLY A 23 -2.01 13.58 -3.26
CA GLY A 23 -2.63 13.20 -1.98
C GLY A 23 -3.44 14.32 -1.32
N GLU A 24 -3.21 15.58 -1.69
CA GLU A 24 -3.94 16.73 -1.16
C GLU A 24 -5.30 16.93 -1.86
N ASN A 25 -5.43 16.48 -3.11
CA ASN A 25 -6.62 16.73 -3.94
C ASN A 25 -7.31 15.45 -4.45
N GLY A 26 -6.69 14.28 -4.29
CA GLY A 26 -7.13 12.99 -4.81
C GLY A 26 -6.45 11.85 -4.07
N LEU A 27 -6.31 10.69 -4.73
CA LEU A 27 -5.64 9.51 -4.15
C LEU A 27 -4.17 9.48 -4.54
N ASN A 28 -3.29 9.37 -3.55
CA ASN A 28 -1.86 9.10 -3.72
C ASN A 28 -1.43 7.86 -2.93
N LEU A 29 -0.43 7.16 -3.46
CA LEU A 29 0.15 5.97 -2.85
C LEU A 29 1.67 6.09 -2.80
N ILE A 30 2.26 5.77 -1.65
CA ILE A 30 3.71 5.54 -1.54
C ILE A 30 3.89 4.09 -1.13
N ILE A 31 4.58 3.32 -1.96
CA ILE A 31 4.75 1.88 -1.79
C ILE A 31 6.23 1.57 -1.74
N LYS A 32 6.68 0.96 -0.64
CA LYS A 32 8.09 0.59 -0.45
C LYS A 32 8.26 -0.86 -0.09
N ASP A 33 9.37 -1.42 -0.52
CA ASP A 33 9.86 -2.72 -0.02
C ASP A 33 10.81 -2.55 1.17
N GLN A 34 11.25 -3.65 1.75
CA GLN A 34 12.12 -3.68 2.93
C GLN A 34 13.53 -3.13 2.66
N GLU A 35 13.93 -3.01 1.40
CA GLU A 35 15.19 -2.38 0.99
C GLU A 35 15.01 -0.87 0.74
N GLU A 36 13.83 -0.33 1.09
CA GLU A 36 13.42 1.06 0.88
C GLU A 36 13.25 1.45 -0.60
N PHE A 37 13.24 0.48 -1.53
CA PHE A 37 12.99 0.78 -2.92
C PHE A 37 11.55 1.22 -3.12
N VAL A 38 11.36 2.30 -3.88
CA VAL A 38 10.04 2.87 -4.17
C VAL A 38 9.46 2.26 -5.44
N PHE A 39 8.24 1.73 -5.35
CA PHE A 39 7.51 1.22 -6.51
C PHE A 39 7.40 2.31 -7.59
N SER A 40 7.62 1.92 -8.85
CA SER A 40 7.63 2.75 -10.07
C SER A 40 8.81 3.72 -10.25
N GLU A 41 9.60 3.98 -9.21
CA GLU A 41 10.82 4.78 -9.31
C GLU A 41 12.07 3.90 -9.46
N GLU A 42 12.08 2.75 -8.79
CA GLU A 42 13.28 1.91 -8.66
C GLU A 42 13.07 0.51 -9.22
N SER A 43 13.91 0.14 -10.20
CA SER A 43 13.85 -1.16 -10.87
C SER A 43 14.13 -2.37 -9.96
N ALA A 44 14.69 -2.12 -8.78
CA ALA A 44 15.02 -3.13 -7.79
C ALA A 44 13.85 -3.45 -6.85
N PHE A 45 12.75 -2.67 -6.89
CA PHE A 45 11.58 -2.90 -6.07
C PHE A 45 11.02 -4.32 -6.22
N SER A 46 10.71 -4.96 -5.09
CA SER A 46 10.15 -6.31 -5.03
C SER A 46 8.93 -6.40 -4.12
N GLU A 47 7.77 -6.73 -4.69
CA GLU A 47 6.53 -6.92 -3.91
C GLU A 47 6.62 -8.08 -2.90
N ARG A 48 7.56 -9.02 -3.08
CA ARG A 48 7.72 -10.18 -2.18
C ARG A 48 8.30 -9.81 -0.82
N ILE A 49 8.98 -8.67 -0.73
CA ILE A 49 9.52 -8.12 0.51
C ILE A 49 8.90 -6.74 0.76
N LEU A 50 7.61 -6.58 0.43
CA LEU A 50 6.88 -5.34 0.67
C LEU A 50 7.00 -4.93 2.15
N TYR A 51 7.25 -3.65 2.38
CA TYR A 51 7.41 -3.10 3.73
C TYR A 51 6.16 -2.32 4.15
N TYR A 52 5.74 -1.34 3.36
CA TYR A 52 4.51 -0.61 3.64
C TYR A 52 3.85 -0.03 2.38
N ILE A 53 2.57 0.28 2.54
CA ILE A 53 1.79 1.11 1.61
C ILE A 53 1.21 2.27 2.40
N GLU A 54 1.64 3.49 2.09
CA GLU A 54 1.01 4.72 2.56
C GLU A 54 -0.07 5.14 1.57
N ILE A 55 -1.22 5.51 2.10
CA ILE A 55 -2.43 5.87 1.37
C ILE A 55 -2.81 7.28 1.82
N GLN A 56 -2.89 8.20 0.87
CA GLN A 56 -3.32 9.57 1.13
C GLN A 56 -4.55 9.89 0.27
N TYR A 57 -5.55 10.52 0.86
CA TYR A 57 -6.74 10.96 0.15
C TYR A 57 -7.23 12.31 0.66
N LYS A 58 -7.12 13.34 -0.17
CA LYS A 58 -7.55 14.72 0.14
C LYS A 58 -7.00 15.30 1.45
N GLY A 59 -5.72 15.02 1.74
CA GLY A 59 -5.03 15.46 2.96
C GLY A 59 -5.19 14.50 4.15
N ASP A 60 -6.04 13.49 4.06
CA ASP A 60 -6.16 12.41 5.07
C ASP A 60 -5.24 11.25 4.72
N GLY A 61 -4.91 10.40 5.70
CA GLY A 61 -3.91 9.35 5.44
C GLY A 61 -3.91 8.16 6.39
N THR A 62 -3.60 6.99 5.83
CA THR A 62 -3.33 5.77 6.59
C THR A 62 -2.15 5.02 5.99
N GLN A 63 -1.52 4.19 6.80
CA GLN A 63 -0.43 3.33 6.38
C GLN A 63 -0.76 1.88 6.72
N ILE A 64 -0.48 0.99 5.77
CA ILE A 64 -0.53 -0.46 5.95
C ILE A 64 0.91 -0.96 5.99
N ASP A 65 1.36 -1.36 7.17
CA ASP A 65 2.67 -1.98 7.39
C ASP A 65 2.57 -3.50 7.32
N ILE A 66 3.54 -4.12 6.66
CA ILE A 66 3.68 -5.57 6.57
C ILE A 66 4.64 -6.00 7.67
N SER A 67 4.20 -6.92 8.54
CA SER A 67 5.02 -7.38 9.67
C SER A 67 6.14 -8.32 9.21
N ASP A 68 7.37 -7.97 9.60
CA ASP A 68 8.56 -8.81 9.47
C ASP A 68 8.66 -9.90 10.55
N TYR A 69 7.80 -9.83 11.58
CA TYR A 69 7.90 -10.67 12.79
C TYR A 69 7.08 -11.95 12.72
N SER A 70 6.08 -12.05 11.84
CA SER A 70 5.16 -13.18 11.79
C SER A 70 4.73 -13.50 10.37
N ASP A 71 5.20 -14.64 9.84
CA ASP A 71 4.73 -15.38 8.66
C ASP A 71 4.40 -14.60 7.36
N TYR A 72 4.65 -13.28 7.33
CA TYR A 72 4.14 -12.32 6.36
C TYR A 72 2.61 -12.41 6.13
N SER A 73 1.87 -12.83 7.16
CA SER A 73 0.42 -13.02 7.12
C SER A 73 -0.35 -12.01 7.98
N THR A 74 0.35 -11.02 8.54
CA THR A 74 -0.21 -10.04 9.47
C THR A 74 0.17 -8.64 9.01
N PHE A 75 -0.82 -7.74 9.05
CA PHE A 75 -0.69 -6.35 8.62
C PHE A 75 -1.05 -5.47 9.81
N ASP A 76 -0.27 -4.41 10.03
CA ASP A 76 -0.65 -3.32 10.92
C ASP A 76 -1.24 -2.20 10.07
N ILE A 77 -2.39 -1.68 10.49
CA ILE A 77 -3.04 -0.54 9.83
C ILE A 77 -3.04 0.57 10.84
N ARG A 78 -2.22 1.59 10.58
CA ARG A 78 -2.09 2.74 11.43
C ARG A 78 -2.50 4.00 10.71
N GLU A 79 -3.01 4.95 11.48
CA GLU A 79 -3.27 6.30 11.00
C GLU A 79 -1.92 6.98 10.71
N SER A 80 -1.79 7.59 9.53
CA SER A 80 -0.67 8.49 9.25
C SER A 80 -1.10 9.96 9.40
N LEU A 81 -2.36 10.28 9.11
CA LEU A 81 -3.03 11.56 9.32
C LEU A 81 -4.50 11.33 9.74
N TRP A 82 -5.09 12.30 10.44
CA TRP A 82 -6.51 12.22 10.81
C TRP A 82 -7.37 12.01 9.57
N ILE A 83 -8.39 11.17 9.71
CA ILE A 83 -9.34 10.88 8.64
C ILE A 83 -10.65 11.57 8.95
N ASP A 84 -11.05 12.49 8.09
CA ASP A 84 -12.34 13.14 8.18
C ASP A 84 -13.47 12.14 7.88
N ALA A 85 -14.59 12.31 8.57
CA ALA A 85 -15.73 11.39 8.47
C ALA A 85 -16.27 11.26 7.03
N GLU A 86 -16.16 12.31 6.22
CA GLU A 86 -16.57 12.30 4.80
C GLU A 86 -15.65 11.47 3.90
N ASN A 87 -14.39 11.30 4.28
CA ASN A 87 -13.39 10.54 3.52
C ASN A 87 -13.24 9.10 4.01
N LEU A 88 -13.74 8.77 5.21
CA LEU A 88 -13.62 7.45 5.83
C LEU A 88 -14.17 6.32 4.94
N GLU A 89 -15.30 6.54 4.26
CA GLU A 89 -15.86 5.53 3.34
C GLU A 89 -14.92 5.26 2.16
N VAL A 90 -14.30 6.32 1.61
CA VAL A 90 -13.37 6.20 0.49
C VAL A 90 -12.10 5.48 0.92
N ILE A 91 -11.50 5.86 2.04
CA ILE A 91 -10.32 5.18 2.58
C ILE A 91 -10.62 3.71 2.86
N GLY A 92 -11.79 3.39 3.43
CA GLY A 92 -12.22 2.00 3.62
C GLY A 92 -12.29 1.20 2.31
N LYS A 93 -12.76 1.81 1.21
CA LYS A 93 -12.76 1.19 -0.12
C LYS A 93 -11.35 0.99 -0.66
N VAL A 94 -10.47 1.98 -0.49
CA VAL A 94 -9.06 1.87 -0.91
C VAL A 94 -8.37 0.73 -0.18
N ILE A 95 -8.50 0.65 1.15
CA ILE A 95 -7.96 -0.46 1.97
C ILE A 95 -8.51 -1.81 1.48
N SER A 96 -9.81 -1.88 1.15
CA SER A 96 -10.41 -3.12 0.63
C SER A 96 -9.76 -3.58 -0.69
N ILE A 97 -9.50 -2.65 -1.62
CA ILE A 97 -8.81 -2.95 -2.88
C ILE A 97 -7.36 -3.35 -2.62
N VAL A 98 -6.64 -2.66 -1.73
CA VAL A 98 -5.27 -3.03 -1.34
C VAL A 98 -5.25 -4.46 -0.78
N ALA A 99 -6.11 -4.77 0.19
CA ALA A 99 -6.20 -6.11 0.80
C ALA A 99 -6.54 -7.21 -0.22
N LYS A 100 -7.38 -6.91 -1.22
CA LYS A 100 -7.73 -7.84 -2.31
C LYS A 100 -6.51 -8.29 -3.12
N HIS A 101 -5.52 -7.42 -3.30
CA HIS A 101 -4.31 -7.74 -4.06
C HIS A 101 -3.18 -8.27 -3.18
N LEU A 102 -3.00 -7.71 -1.97
CA LEU A 102 -1.96 -8.18 -1.03
C LEU A 102 -2.09 -9.66 -0.69
N LYS A 103 -3.31 -10.19 -0.57
CA LYS A 103 -3.55 -11.61 -0.25
C LYS A 103 -3.02 -12.59 -1.31
N ASN A 104 -2.69 -12.12 -2.51
CA ASN A 104 -2.18 -12.94 -3.62
C ASN A 104 -0.65 -12.89 -3.73
N ILE A 105 0.03 -12.06 -2.93
CA ILE A 105 1.47 -11.96 -2.92
C ILE A 105 2.07 -13.16 -2.20
N ASP A 106 3.04 -13.82 -2.84
CA ASP A 106 3.90 -14.82 -2.20
C ASP A 106 5.05 -14.11 -1.49
N PHE A 107 4.77 -13.63 -0.27
CA PHE A 107 5.73 -12.94 0.55
C PHE A 107 6.92 -13.83 0.91
N TYR A 108 8.13 -13.31 0.73
CA TYR A 108 9.35 -13.99 1.06
C TYR A 108 9.54 -14.00 2.57
N LYS A 109 9.48 -15.19 3.18
CA LYS A 109 9.77 -15.35 4.61
C LYS A 109 11.26 -15.18 4.85
N HIS A 110 11.70 -13.96 5.19
CA HIS A 110 13.04 -13.79 5.73
C HIS A 110 13.12 -14.43 7.12
N TYR A 111 13.64 -15.66 7.19
CA TYR A 111 14.20 -16.16 8.44
C TYR A 111 15.42 -15.30 8.76
N ARG A 112 15.27 -14.30 9.62
CA ARG A 112 16.42 -13.67 10.27
C ARG A 112 17.10 -14.77 11.10
N VAL A 113 18.24 -15.25 10.61
CA VAL A 113 19.15 -16.06 11.41
C VAL A 113 19.69 -15.10 12.47
N GLY A 114 19.25 -15.30 13.72
CA GLY A 114 19.72 -14.54 14.88
C GLY A 114 21.18 -14.80 15.21
#